data_AF-A0A381PG03-F1
#
_entry.id   AF-A0A381PG03-F1
#
_cell.length_a   1.000
_cell.length_b   1.000
_cell.length_c   1.000
_cell.angle_alpha   90.00
_cell.angle_beta   90.00
_cell.angle_gamma   90.00
#
_symmetry.space_group_name_H-M   'P 1'
#
loop_
_entity.id
_entity.type
_entity.pdbx_description
1 polymer ?
#
loop_
_entity_poly.entity_id
_entity_poly.type
_entity_poly.pdbx_seq_one_letter_code
_entity_poly.pdbx_strand_id
1 'polypeptide(L)'
;MADTVGELYGAGARRLQDHFDARRLADRLTEITVSESIDDRTAAYIERATYFFLATVDATGFPDVSYKGGRPGFVKVVDEHTLRFPSYDGNGMFRSLGNINETNKVALLFIRQTSKANRIRIHGTAKVLLDPSDIADFEGAEAVIEIAVGRIFPNCPRYIHDLESGTLSEFAPGGPTPPPQPEWKNWDEFVDVLPQEQRP
;
A
#
# COMPACT_ATOMS: atom_id res chain seq x y z
N MET A 1 12.13 7.42 -13.99
CA MET A 1 11.28 7.64 -12.80
C MET A 1 11.39 6.49 -11.80
N ALA A 2 11.89 5.30 -12.18
CA ALA A 2 12.18 4.16 -11.28
C ALA A 2 13.26 4.40 -10.18
N ASP A 3 13.97 5.52 -10.18
CA ASP A 3 15.09 5.80 -9.26
C ASP A 3 14.67 6.36 -7.88
N THR A 4 13.38 6.61 -7.65
CA THR A 4 12.93 7.36 -6.46
C THR A 4 12.54 6.50 -5.25
N VAL A 5 12.15 5.23 -5.43
CA VAL A 5 11.58 4.39 -4.35
C VAL A 5 12.46 3.21 -3.89
N GLY A 6 13.69 3.12 -4.38
CA GLY A 6 14.66 2.08 -3.99
C GLY A 6 14.24 0.64 -4.33
N GLU A 7 15.06 -0.32 -3.91
CA GLU A 7 14.82 -1.75 -4.15
C GLU A 7 13.62 -2.28 -3.34
N LEU A 8 12.82 -3.18 -3.93
CA LEU A 8 11.71 -3.82 -3.22
C LEU A 8 12.17 -4.78 -2.11
N TYR A 9 13.29 -5.45 -2.33
CA TYR A 9 13.85 -6.44 -1.41
C TYR A 9 15.32 -6.15 -1.12
N GLY A 10 15.60 -5.56 0.03
CA GLY A 10 16.97 -5.44 0.53
C GLY A 10 17.58 -6.78 0.95
N ALA A 11 18.88 -6.77 1.27
CA ALA A 11 19.64 -7.99 1.62
C ALA A 11 19.02 -8.82 2.76
N GLY A 12 18.38 -8.18 3.74
CA GLY A 12 17.67 -8.88 4.82
C GLY A 12 16.51 -9.75 4.32
N ALA A 13 15.69 -9.22 3.40
CA ALA A 13 14.60 -9.96 2.78
C ALA A 13 15.15 -11.10 1.91
N ARG A 14 16.22 -10.84 1.13
CA ARG A 14 16.84 -11.86 0.27
C ARG A 14 17.34 -13.06 1.07
N ARG A 15 18.01 -12.83 2.21
CA ARG A 15 18.45 -13.94 3.09
C ARG A 15 17.29 -14.80 3.60
N LEU A 16 16.17 -14.19 3.98
CA LEU A 16 14.98 -14.93 4.43
C LEU A 16 14.30 -15.68 3.27
N GLN A 17 14.22 -15.05 2.10
CA GLN A 17 13.70 -15.70 0.90
C GLN A 17 14.52 -16.92 0.51
N ASP A 18 15.86 -16.86 0.59
CA ASP A 18 16.73 -18.02 0.36
C ASP A 18 16.50 -19.10 1.42
N HIS A 19 16.41 -18.71 2.70
CA HIS A 19 16.17 -19.65 3.81
C HIS A 19 14.84 -20.41 3.67
N PHE A 20 13.78 -19.76 3.21
CA PHE A 20 12.45 -20.35 3.06
C PHE A 20 12.15 -20.87 1.63
N ASP A 21 13.16 -21.00 0.76
CA ASP A 21 13.01 -21.38 -0.66
C ASP A 21 11.94 -20.53 -1.41
N ALA A 22 11.84 -19.26 -1.03
CA ALA A 22 10.81 -18.34 -1.52
C ALA A 22 11.36 -17.28 -2.48
N ARG A 23 12.66 -17.31 -2.82
CA ARG A 23 13.28 -16.29 -3.70
C ARG A 23 12.68 -16.27 -5.10
N ARG A 24 12.53 -17.45 -5.72
CA ARG A 24 11.91 -17.59 -7.06
C ARG A 24 10.48 -17.06 -7.07
N LEU A 25 9.71 -17.39 -6.03
CA LEU A 25 8.35 -16.88 -5.85
C LEU A 25 8.34 -15.36 -5.66
N ALA A 26 9.23 -14.80 -4.86
CA ALA A 26 9.32 -13.35 -4.63
C ALA A 26 9.67 -12.58 -5.92
N ASP A 27 10.59 -13.13 -6.72
CA ASP A 27 10.95 -12.54 -8.02
C ASP A 27 9.77 -12.60 -9.01
N ARG A 28 9.07 -13.75 -9.10
CA ARG A 28 7.86 -13.89 -9.96
C ARG A 28 6.71 -12.99 -9.51
N LEU A 29 6.49 -12.85 -8.19
CA LEU A 29 5.50 -11.91 -7.66
C LEU A 29 5.86 -10.48 -8.03
N THR A 30 7.14 -10.11 -7.98
CA THR A 30 7.59 -8.78 -8.40
C THR A 30 7.28 -8.55 -9.87
N GLU A 31 7.64 -9.49 -10.75
CA GLU A 31 7.39 -9.40 -12.18
C GLU A 31 5.89 -9.27 -12.53
N ILE A 32 5.02 -10.02 -11.87
CA ILE A 32 3.60 -10.09 -12.24
C ILE A 32 2.76 -8.99 -11.57
N THR A 33 3.08 -8.63 -10.31
CA THR A 33 2.14 -7.86 -9.47
C THR A 33 2.57 -6.42 -9.24
N VAL A 34 3.82 -6.08 -9.53
CA VAL A 34 4.34 -4.73 -9.30
C VAL A 34 4.16 -3.88 -10.55
N SER A 35 3.55 -2.71 -10.40
CA SER A 35 3.41 -1.70 -11.44
C SER A 35 4.09 -0.40 -11.03
N GLU A 36 4.49 0.41 -12.02
CA GLU A 36 4.97 1.79 -11.82
C GLU A 36 3.91 2.85 -12.17
N SER A 37 2.74 2.42 -12.68
CA SER A 37 1.62 3.27 -13.04
C SER A 37 0.31 2.79 -12.42
N ILE A 38 -0.60 3.75 -12.23
CA ILE A 38 -1.96 3.57 -11.73
C ILE A 38 -2.84 3.23 -12.94
N ASP A 39 -3.29 1.97 -13.03
CA ASP A 39 -4.30 1.57 -14.01
C ASP A 39 -5.72 2.00 -13.61
N ASP A 40 -6.66 1.96 -14.54
CA ASP A 40 -8.06 2.37 -14.30
C ASP A 40 -8.70 1.63 -13.11
N ARG A 41 -8.36 0.35 -12.94
CA ARG A 41 -8.88 -0.47 -11.85
C ARG A 41 -8.36 0.00 -10.49
N THR A 42 -7.07 0.31 -10.40
CA THR A 42 -6.41 0.82 -9.20
C THR A 42 -6.90 2.23 -8.91
N ALA A 43 -7.02 3.07 -9.92
CA ALA A 43 -7.58 4.41 -9.79
C ALA A 43 -8.98 4.37 -9.17
N ALA A 44 -9.89 3.58 -9.76
CA ALA A 44 -11.25 3.42 -9.26
C ALA A 44 -11.30 2.85 -7.83
N TYR A 45 -10.32 2.01 -7.43
CA TYR A 45 -10.23 1.50 -6.06
C TYR A 45 -9.78 2.59 -5.08
N ILE A 46 -8.75 3.37 -5.43
CA ILE A 46 -8.23 4.48 -4.63
C ILE A 46 -9.29 5.55 -4.41
N GLU A 47 -9.96 5.98 -5.48
CA GLU A 47 -10.96 7.06 -5.41
C GLU A 47 -12.21 6.67 -4.62
N ARG A 48 -12.52 5.37 -4.54
CA ARG A 48 -13.62 4.86 -3.70
C ARG A 48 -13.24 4.69 -2.23
N ALA A 49 -11.96 4.77 -1.89
CA ALA A 49 -11.51 4.59 -0.53
C ALA A 49 -12.09 5.70 0.37
N THR A 50 -12.50 5.31 1.58
CA THR A 50 -12.88 6.24 2.65
C THR A 50 -11.74 6.47 3.64
N TYR A 51 -10.69 5.65 3.55
CA TYR A 51 -9.48 5.81 4.33
C TYR A 51 -8.29 5.04 3.72
N PHE A 52 -7.10 5.38 4.20
CA PHE A 52 -5.87 4.62 4.02
C PHE A 52 -4.92 4.89 5.20
N PHE A 53 -3.84 4.11 5.28
CA PHE A 53 -2.75 4.40 6.21
C PHE A 53 -1.57 5.00 5.45
N LEU A 54 -1.06 6.13 5.94
CA LEU A 54 0.12 6.81 5.42
C LEU A 54 1.29 6.52 6.35
N ALA A 55 2.34 5.90 5.82
CA ALA A 55 3.65 5.82 6.43
C ALA A 55 4.56 6.93 5.90
N THR A 56 5.31 7.54 6.80
CA THR A 56 6.36 8.54 6.51
C THR A 56 7.62 8.17 7.29
N VAL A 57 8.73 8.82 7.01
CA VAL A 57 9.98 8.64 7.76
C VAL A 57 10.58 10.00 8.10
N ASP A 58 11.03 10.17 9.33
CA ASP A 58 11.70 11.40 9.77
C ASP A 58 13.15 11.45 9.28
N ALA A 59 13.81 12.61 9.44
CA ALA A 59 15.21 12.78 9.02
C ALA A 59 16.20 11.82 9.70
N THR A 60 15.85 11.20 10.84
CA THR A 60 16.69 10.22 11.54
C THR A 60 16.52 8.80 11.01
N GLY A 61 15.53 8.58 10.15
CA GLY A 61 15.19 7.26 9.61
C GLY A 61 14.14 6.52 10.42
N PHE A 62 13.49 7.15 11.40
CA PHE A 62 12.45 6.49 12.19
C PHE A 62 11.08 6.58 11.49
N PRO A 63 10.34 5.46 11.35
CA PRO A 63 9.07 5.47 10.67
C PRO A 63 7.94 6.02 11.54
N ASP A 64 6.95 6.65 10.88
CA ASP A 64 5.69 7.06 11.48
C ASP A 64 4.52 6.54 10.64
N VAL A 65 3.36 6.32 11.25
CA VAL A 65 2.14 5.86 10.57
C VAL A 65 0.93 6.65 11.05
N SER A 66 0.09 7.04 10.10
CA SER A 66 -1.13 7.80 10.38
C SER A 66 -2.32 7.26 9.59
N TYR A 67 -3.49 7.31 10.20
CA TYR A 67 -4.76 7.09 9.51
C TYR A 67 -5.14 8.37 8.76
N LYS A 68 -5.50 8.24 7.48
CA LYS A 68 -6.03 9.34 6.65
C LYS A 68 -7.40 8.93 6.15
N GLY A 69 -8.42 9.70 6.50
CA GLY A 69 -9.81 9.41 6.17
C GLY A 69 -10.51 10.60 5.53
N GLY A 70 -11.52 10.30 4.72
CA GLY A 70 -12.35 11.29 4.04
C GLY A 70 -13.55 10.64 3.35
N ARG A 71 -14.37 11.45 2.68
CA ARG A 71 -15.45 10.93 1.82
C ARG A 71 -14.85 10.35 0.54
N PRO A 72 -15.50 9.36 -0.13
CA PRO A 72 -15.04 8.88 -1.43
C PRO A 72 -14.76 10.04 -2.38
N GLY A 73 -13.62 10.00 -3.08
CA GLY A 73 -13.09 11.09 -3.89
C GLY A 73 -12.13 12.04 -3.16
N PHE A 74 -11.89 11.87 -1.85
CA PHE A 74 -10.90 12.69 -1.12
C PHE A 74 -9.47 12.39 -1.53
N VAL A 75 -9.19 11.20 -2.06
CA VAL A 75 -7.96 10.92 -2.80
C VAL A 75 -8.30 11.01 -4.28
N LYS A 76 -7.60 11.90 -4.99
CA LYS A 76 -7.74 12.09 -6.44
C LYS A 76 -6.55 11.47 -7.15
N VAL A 77 -6.83 10.72 -8.21
CA VAL A 77 -5.82 10.28 -9.18
C VAL A 77 -5.72 11.39 -10.23
N VAL A 78 -4.59 12.10 -10.26
CA VAL A 78 -4.40 13.22 -11.18
C VAL A 78 -4.02 12.72 -12.57
N ASP A 79 -3.17 11.69 -12.60
CA ASP A 79 -2.74 10.96 -13.79
C ASP A 79 -2.22 9.57 -13.39
N GLU A 80 -1.69 8.81 -14.35
CA GLU A 80 -1.16 7.45 -14.15
C GLU A 80 0.02 7.36 -13.15
N HIS A 81 0.61 8.47 -12.73
CA HIS A 81 1.76 8.51 -11.82
C HIS A 81 1.57 9.45 -10.63
N THR A 82 0.40 10.09 -10.49
CA THR A 82 0.22 11.17 -9.52
C THR A 82 -1.07 11.00 -8.71
N LEU A 83 -0.95 11.05 -7.38
CA LEU A 83 -2.09 11.11 -6.46
C LEU A 83 -2.07 12.42 -5.67
N ARG A 84 -3.24 12.94 -5.35
CA ARG A 84 -3.40 14.06 -4.40
C ARG A 84 -4.41 13.70 -3.32
N PHE A 85 -4.13 14.09 -2.08
CA PHE A 85 -5.10 14.01 -0.99
C PHE A 85 -4.92 15.17 -0.01
N PRO A 86 -5.98 15.59 0.71
CA PRO A 86 -5.92 16.73 1.60
C PRO A 86 -5.32 16.37 2.96
N SER A 87 -4.66 17.35 3.57
CA SER A 87 -4.48 17.44 5.01
C SER A 87 -5.57 18.34 5.57
N TYR A 88 -6.34 17.83 6.52
CA TYR A 88 -7.33 18.60 7.27
C TYR A 88 -6.72 19.15 8.57
N ASP A 89 -7.44 20.07 9.19
CA ASP A 89 -7.17 20.54 10.56
C ASP A 89 -7.06 19.34 11.52
N GLY A 90 -6.09 19.43 12.42
CA GLY A 90 -5.71 18.33 13.30
C GLY A 90 -5.15 18.85 14.63
N ASN A 91 -4.38 18.01 15.31
CA ASN A 91 -3.82 18.34 16.63
C ASN A 91 -2.56 19.22 16.60
N GLY A 92 -2.23 19.81 15.45
CA GLY A 92 -1.07 20.70 15.29
C GLY A 92 0.30 20.02 15.35
N MET A 93 0.41 18.69 15.43
CA MET A 93 1.72 18.02 15.49
C MET A 93 2.46 18.02 14.14
N PHE A 94 1.74 18.12 13.02
CA PHE A 94 2.28 18.16 11.64
C PHE A 94 3.32 17.07 11.29
N ARG A 95 3.34 15.95 12.02
CA ARG A 95 4.32 14.87 11.88
C ARG A 95 4.48 14.38 10.44
N SER A 96 3.36 14.03 9.78
CA SER A 96 3.41 13.57 8.39
C SER A 96 3.94 14.63 7.43
N LEU A 97 3.49 15.89 7.56
CA LEU A 97 3.88 16.99 6.66
C LEU A 97 5.34 17.38 6.85
N GLY A 98 5.80 17.44 8.12
CA GLY A 98 7.20 17.68 8.47
C GLY A 98 8.11 16.59 7.90
N ASN A 99 7.78 15.32 8.15
CA ASN A 99 8.54 14.19 7.62
C ASN A 99 8.61 14.20 6.08
N ILE A 100 7.50 14.54 5.40
CA ILE A 100 7.47 14.69 3.94
C ILE A 100 8.42 15.80 3.47
N ASN A 101 8.43 16.95 4.13
CA ASN A 101 9.32 18.05 3.74
C ASN A 101 10.81 17.73 3.97
N GLU A 102 11.13 16.88 4.95
CA GLU A 102 12.51 16.48 5.25
C GLU A 102 13.01 15.33 4.36
N THR A 103 12.19 14.31 4.15
CA THR A 103 12.65 13.07 3.53
C THR A 103 11.97 12.71 2.23
N ASN A 104 10.83 13.36 1.92
CA ASN A 104 9.91 13.08 0.81
C ASN A 104 9.38 11.65 0.69
N LYS A 105 9.81 10.70 1.52
CA LYS A 105 9.49 9.28 1.35
C LYS A 105 8.16 8.94 2.02
N VAL A 106 7.27 8.32 1.25
CA VAL A 106 5.99 7.84 1.75
C VAL A 106 5.66 6.43 1.28
N ALA A 107 4.86 5.75 2.09
CA ALA A 107 4.16 4.54 1.67
C ALA A 107 2.69 4.62 2.09
N LEU A 108 1.79 4.18 1.22
CA LEU A 108 0.35 4.16 1.46
C LEU A 108 -0.13 2.71 1.50
N LEU A 109 -1.05 2.42 2.41
CA LEU A 109 -1.80 1.17 2.46
C LEU A 109 -3.30 1.46 2.35
N PHE A 110 -3.85 1.19 1.18
CA PHE A 110 -5.29 1.15 0.98
C PHE A 110 -5.76 -0.27 1.29
N ILE A 111 -6.73 -0.43 2.18
CA ILE A 111 -7.20 -1.74 2.62
C ILE A 111 -8.73 -1.74 2.77
N ARG A 112 -9.38 -2.76 2.24
CA ARG A 112 -10.78 -3.07 2.49
C ARG A 112 -10.86 -4.27 3.43
N GLN A 113 -11.47 -4.08 4.59
CA GLN A 113 -11.57 -5.06 5.66
C GLN A 113 -13.02 -5.54 5.83
N THR A 114 -13.57 -6.06 4.74
CA THR A 114 -14.91 -6.66 4.68
C THR A 114 -14.80 -8.04 4.05
N SER A 115 -15.92 -8.76 3.93
CA SER A 115 -16.02 -10.07 3.25
C SER A 115 -15.35 -10.13 1.88
N LYS A 116 -15.22 -9.00 1.19
CA LYS A 116 -14.47 -8.90 -0.08
C LYS A 116 -13.11 -8.23 0.15
N ALA A 117 -12.30 -8.79 1.05
CA ALA A 117 -11.05 -8.19 1.48
C ALA A 117 -10.08 -7.92 0.32
N ASN A 118 -9.44 -6.77 0.33
CA ASN A 118 -8.41 -6.41 -0.65
C ASN A 118 -7.44 -5.38 -0.05
N ARG A 119 -6.23 -5.29 -0.61
CA ARG A 119 -5.27 -4.23 -0.27
C ARG A 119 -4.37 -3.90 -1.44
N ILE A 120 -3.99 -2.63 -1.50
CA ILE A 120 -3.00 -2.11 -2.43
C ILE A 120 -2.00 -1.29 -1.63
N ARG A 121 -0.71 -1.49 -1.91
CA ARG A 121 0.37 -0.67 -1.39
C ARG A 121 0.92 0.22 -2.48
N ILE A 122 1.28 1.44 -2.09
CA ILE A 122 1.92 2.41 -2.98
C ILE A 122 3.16 2.92 -2.27
N HIS A 123 4.31 2.88 -2.93
CA HIS A 123 5.51 3.59 -2.52
C HIS A 123 5.70 4.76 -3.48
N GLY A 124 6.10 5.91 -2.92
CA GLY A 124 6.30 7.11 -3.72
C GLY A 124 7.07 8.17 -2.97
N THR A 125 7.23 9.30 -3.64
CA THR A 125 7.74 10.53 -3.05
C THR A 125 6.64 11.57 -2.98
N ALA A 126 6.65 12.38 -1.93
CA ALA A 126 5.61 13.34 -1.63
C ALA A 126 6.14 14.77 -1.56
N LYS A 127 5.28 15.74 -1.83
CA LYS A 127 5.47 17.14 -1.46
C LYS A 127 4.20 17.71 -0.83
N VAL A 128 4.38 18.68 0.05
CA VAL A 128 3.28 19.44 0.66
C VAL A 128 3.03 20.68 -0.18
N LEU A 129 1.80 20.83 -0.65
CA LEU A 129 1.31 21.96 -1.42
C LEU A 129 0.49 22.86 -0.49
N LEU A 130 0.89 24.13 -0.42
CA LEU A 130 0.27 25.15 0.43
C LEU A 130 -0.33 26.30 -0.39
N ASP A 131 -0.21 26.26 -1.72
CA ASP A 131 -0.79 27.29 -2.57
C ASP A 131 -2.32 27.20 -2.52
N PRO A 132 -3.03 28.33 -2.33
CA PRO A 132 -4.49 28.34 -2.31
C PRO A 132 -5.13 27.69 -3.55
N SER A 133 -4.49 27.76 -4.72
CA SER A 133 -4.99 27.14 -5.96
C SER A 133 -4.96 25.62 -5.92
N ASP A 134 -3.94 25.00 -5.31
CA ASP A 134 -3.88 23.55 -5.11
C ASP A 134 -4.89 23.09 -4.04
N ILE A 135 -5.09 23.90 -3.01
CA ILE A 135 -5.98 23.61 -1.88
C ILE A 135 -7.46 23.73 -2.27
N ALA A 136 -7.80 24.67 -3.16
CA ALA A 136 -9.18 24.98 -3.53
C ALA A 136 -9.98 23.77 -4.04
N ASP A 137 -9.29 22.77 -4.58
CA ASP A 137 -9.85 21.52 -5.08
C ASP A 137 -10.31 20.55 -3.98
N PHE A 138 -9.97 20.82 -2.72
CA PHE A 138 -10.26 19.96 -1.57
C PHE A 138 -10.93 20.75 -0.44
N GLU A 139 -12.23 20.53 -0.27
CA GLU A 139 -13.02 21.17 0.78
C GLU A 139 -12.44 20.89 2.18
N GLY A 140 -12.20 21.96 2.95
CA GLY A 140 -11.71 21.89 4.33
C GLY A 140 -10.22 21.58 4.48
N ALA A 141 -9.45 21.49 3.38
CA ALA A 141 -8.02 21.22 3.43
C ALA A 141 -7.22 22.45 3.89
N GLU A 142 -6.25 22.23 4.78
CA GLU A 142 -5.21 23.21 5.14
C GLU A 142 -3.98 23.11 4.22
N ALA A 143 -3.77 21.92 3.64
CA ALA A 143 -2.70 21.63 2.70
C ALA A 143 -3.12 20.46 1.81
N VAL A 144 -2.43 20.29 0.68
CA VAL A 144 -2.58 19.11 -0.18
C VAL A 144 -1.25 18.37 -0.23
N ILE A 145 -1.31 17.04 -0.11
CA ILE A 145 -0.15 16.20 -0.33
C ILE A 145 -0.25 15.66 -1.76
N GLU A 146 0.76 15.94 -2.58
CA GLU A 146 0.92 15.33 -3.90
C GLU A 146 1.97 14.22 -3.82
N ILE A 147 1.60 13.05 -4.33
CA ILE A 147 2.45 11.86 -4.39
C ILE A 147 2.82 11.59 -5.84
N ALA A 148 4.11 11.58 -6.13
CA ALA A 148 4.64 10.91 -7.31
C ALA A 148 4.78 9.41 -7.00
N VAL A 149 3.98 8.61 -7.67
CA VAL A 149 3.96 7.16 -7.52
C VAL A 149 5.20 6.55 -8.15
N GLY A 150 5.94 5.76 -7.37
CA GLY A 150 7.08 4.99 -7.87
C GLY A 150 6.78 3.51 -8.01
N ARG A 151 5.99 2.93 -7.10
CA ARG A 151 5.64 1.51 -7.14
C ARG A 151 4.26 1.25 -6.57
N ILE A 152 3.46 0.45 -7.25
CA ILE A 152 2.17 -0.06 -6.81
C ILE A 152 2.25 -1.58 -6.77
N PHE A 153 1.76 -2.19 -5.71
CA PHE A 153 1.68 -3.64 -5.64
C PHE A 153 0.55 -4.12 -4.72
N PRO A 154 -0.25 -5.10 -5.15
CA PRO A 154 -1.21 -5.75 -4.29
C PRO A 154 -0.49 -6.74 -3.36
N ASN A 155 -1.17 -7.16 -2.31
CA ASN A 155 -0.75 -8.31 -1.53
C ASN A 155 -1.96 -9.20 -1.23
N CYS A 156 -1.75 -10.51 -1.20
CA CYS A 156 -2.78 -11.52 -0.96
C CYS A 156 -3.70 -11.15 0.22
N PRO A 157 -5.04 -11.21 0.11
CA PRO A 157 -5.95 -10.75 1.16
C PRO A 157 -6.03 -11.68 2.38
N ARG A 158 -5.25 -12.76 2.41
CA ARG A 158 -5.12 -13.64 3.57
C ARG A 158 -4.90 -12.83 4.84
N TYR A 159 -5.52 -13.28 5.92
CA TYR A 159 -5.43 -12.70 7.27
C TYR A 159 -6.14 -11.35 7.44
N ILE A 160 -6.77 -10.80 6.41
CA ILE A 160 -7.64 -9.63 6.59
C ILE A 160 -8.97 -10.11 7.16
N HIS A 161 -9.30 -9.65 8.36
CA HIS A 161 -10.59 -9.89 9.00
C HIS A 161 -11.68 -9.01 8.39
N ASP A 162 -12.92 -9.47 8.44
CA ASP A 162 -14.09 -8.61 8.21
C ASP A 162 -14.37 -7.87 9.53
N LEU A 163 -14.01 -6.58 9.56
CA LEU A 163 -14.20 -5.77 10.76
C LEU A 163 -15.64 -5.27 10.90
N GLU A 164 -16.44 -5.31 9.83
CA GLU A 164 -17.85 -4.91 9.86
C GLU A 164 -18.69 -6.01 10.50
N SER A 165 -18.48 -7.26 10.12
CA SER A 165 -19.18 -8.40 10.71
C SER A 165 -18.50 -8.99 11.95
N GLY A 166 -17.23 -8.63 12.19
CA GLY A 166 -16.38 -9.26 13.20
C GLY A 166 -15.89 -10.66 12.81
N THR A 167 -16.13 -11.11 11.57
CA THR A 167 -15.69 -12.42 11.10
C THR A 167 -14.18 -12.47 10.94
N LEU A 168 -13.53 -13.42 11.62
CA LEU A 168 -12.10 -13.62 11.48
C LEU A 168 -11.78 -14.28 10.12
N SER A 169 -10.61 -13.94 9.54
CA SER A 169 -10.14 -14.57 8.30
C SER A 169 -9.98 -16.07 8.49
N GLU A 170 -10.54 -16.88 7.58
CA GLU A 170 -10.35 -18.34 7.57
C GLU A 170 -8.89 -18.77 7.41
N PHE A 171 -8.06 -17.86 6.86
CA PHE A 171 -6.63 -18.10 6.70
C PHE A 171 -5.85 -17.94 8.01
N ALA A 172 -6.44 -17.31 9.03
CA ALA A 172 -5.80 -17.14 10.32
C ALA A 172 -5.68 -18.51 11.04
N PRO A 173 -4.49 -18.88 11.53
CA PRO A 173 -4.31 -20.13 12.26
C PRO A 173 -5.01 -20.09 13.63
N GLY A 174 -5.22 -21.27 14.23
CA GLY A 174 -5.84 -21.42 15.55
C GLY A 174 -7.36 -21.63 15.52
N GLY A 175 -7.95 -21.75 14.32
CA GLY A 175 -9.33 -22.21 14.15
C GLY A 175 -9.51 -23.73 14.32
N PRO A 176 -10.74 -24.23 14.21
CA PRO A 176 -11.06 -25.66 14.35
C PRO A 176 -10.51 -26.52 13.21
N THR A 177 -10.23 -25.92 12.06
CA THR A 177 -9.64 -26.59 10.89
C THR A 177 -8.35 -25.88 10.48
N PRO A 178 -7.39 -26.61 9.85
CA PRO A 178 -6.23 -25.97 9.26
C PRO A 178 -6.63 -24.89 8.25
N PRO A 179 -5.89 -23.76 8.17
CA PRO A 179 -6.14 -22.74 7.18
C PRO A 179 -6.12 -23.32 5.75
N PRO A 180 -7.07 -22.92 4.87
CA PRO A 180 -7.06 -23.37 3.50
C PRO A 180 -5.84 -22.85 2.74
N GLN A 181 -5.41 -23.60 1.74
CA GLN A 181 -4.40 -23.14 0.78
C GLN A 181 -5.03 -22.02 -0.08
N PRO A 182 -4.33 -20.89 -0.29
CA PRO A 182 -4.86 -19.85 -1.15
C PRO A 182 -4.82 -20.29 -2.62
N GLU A 183 -5.89 -19.97 -3.35
CA GLU A 183 -6.10 -20.44 -4.73
C GLU A 183 -4.96 -20.08 -5.70
N TRP A 184 -4.34 -18.91 -5.55
CA TRP A 184 -3.29 -18.44 -6.44
C TRP A 184 -2.06 -19.36 -6.50
N LYS A 185 -1.84 -20.21 -5.50
CA LYS A 185 -0.78 -21.20 -5.53
C LYS A 185 -1.00 -22.30 -6.56
N ASN A 186 -2.23 -22.47 -7.02
CA ASN A 186 -2.59 -23.44 -8.05
C ASN A 186 -2.65 -22.81 -9.44
N TRP A 187 -2.35 -21.52 -9.57
CA TRP A 187 -2.32 -20.85 -10.86
C TRP A 187 -1.02 -21.18 -11.60
N ASP A 188 -1.13 -21.38 -12.92
CA ASP A 188 -0.02 -21.77 -13.79
C ASP A 188 1.15 -20.78 -13.71
N GLU A 189 0.85 -19.51 -13.43
CA GLU A 189 1.80 -18.42 -13.28
C GLU A 189 2.71 -18.54 -12.05
N PHE A 190 2.37 -19.36 -11.04
CA PHE A 190 3.10 -19.44 -9.78
C PHE A 190 3.53 -20.84 -9.38
N VAL A 191 2.86 -21.89 -9.86
CA VAL A 191 3.05 -23.28 -9.41
C VAL A 191 4.50 -23.77 -9.57
N ASP A 192 5.22 -23.31 -10.59
CA ASP A 192 6.60 -23.71 -10.90
C ASP A 192 7.65 -23.11 -9.96
N VAL A 193 7.33 -21.96 -9.35
CA VAL A 193 8.24 -21.18 -8.48
C VAL A 193 7.92 -21.29 -6.99
N LEU A 194 6.92 -22.08 -6.60
CA LEU A 194 6.61 -22.32 -5.19
C LEU A 194 7.77 -22.99 -4.45
N PRO A 195 7.94 -22.68 -3.14
CA PRO A 195 8.84 -23.42 -2.27
C PRO A 195 8.57 -24.92 -2.32
N GLN A 196 9.61 -25.75 -2.23
CA GLN A 196 9.50 -27.20 -2.42
C GLN A 196 8.41 -27.85 -1.53
N GLU A 197 8.31 -27.43 -0.26
CA GLU A 197 7.32 -27.95 0.69
C GLU A 197 5.87 -27.53 0.39
N GLN A 198 5.68 -26.56 -0.51
CA GLN A 198 4.37 -25.98 -0.83
C GLN A 198 3.87 -26.36 -2.22
N ARG A 199 4.66 -27.15 -2.97
CA ARG A 199 4.22 -27.69 -4.26
C ARG A 199 3.15 -28.77 -4.03
N PRO A 200 2.13 -28.84 -4.91
CA PRO A 200 1.11 -29.88 -4.84
C PRO A 200 1.69 -31.29 -5.03
#